data_AF-A0AAG5D829-F1
#
_entry.id   AF-A0AAG5D829-F1
#
_cell.length_a   1.000
_cell.length_b   1.000
_cell.length_c   1.000
_cell.angle_alpha   90.00
_cell.angle_beta   90.00
_cell.angle_gamma   90.00
#
_symmetry.space_group_name_H-M   'P 1'
#
loop_
_entity.id
_entity.type
_entity.pdbx_description
1 polymer ?
#
loop_
_entity_poly.entity_id
_entity_poly.type
_entity_poly.pdbx_seq_one_letter_code
_entity_poly.pdbx_strand_id
1 'polypeptide(L)'
;MPLFVPSYNNFNPNRCNNCFNVNTNKPCTATKVVCKCCRLIKYCSFKHQTIDMNLHKEFCDAVVKIMKATNATHILDCAATILQEDVAGERGGKHELRRKIDCSMYLLEKVLERPLQYHERVLLQHPEVCKVCHAVGPNKLQFCNECHQIGYCSKDHQEQDRPNHSKWCQGYRQNFILNDHEPLLPFLYGILKYSEADRQSLPHDIYQLASRTLYREIRMPTPDGPAMEQQEEIDNLKIASIFSWVGTILYTLSTTNVLDELRDQLNVYLVGASKETSFLNMATCAALFSCIPKLRTIRLFLIGPNTCTNRTISFAYNNGQQVELIHYRHLYHQLPNSCTLDHPQLIVAFNCGFTEIRVPTKNTWLPTIRSLLQFHSVPFAFTSYTHKEAIDDCTTVLSEALELYESNEKLTYVKRAAVNPFRDPRPYRNPDILDEKDELYHDNGYLSIVIGKKYS
;
A
#
# COMPACT_ATOMS: atom_id res chain seq x y z
N MET A 1 23.25 0.85 27.26
CA MET A 1 22.72 0.37 25.96
C MET A 1 21.21 0.39 26.05
N PRO A 2 20.51 1.20 25.24
CA PRO A 2 19.05 1.16 25.25
C PRO A 2 18.62 -0.22 24.74
N LEU A 3 17.84 -0.92 25.56
CA LEU A 3 17.20 -2.19 25.21
C LEU A 3 16.37 -1.94 23.94
N PHE A 4 16.76 -2.60 22.85
CA PHE A 4 16.01 -2.63 21.61
C PHE A 4 14.60 -3.14 21.95
N VAL A 5 13.60 -2.28 21.92
CA VAL A 5 12.20 -2.72 22.03
C VAL A 5 11.95 -3.53 20.76
N PRO A 6 11.68 -4.85 20.83
CA PRO A 6 11.45 -5.62 19.62
C PRO A 6 10.19 -5.07 18.96
N SER A 7 10.30 -4.49 17.77
CA SER A 7 9.14 -4.28 16.91
C SER A 7 8.91 -5.57 16.11
N TYR A 8 7.66 -5.83 15.74
CA TYR A 8 7.38 -6.89 14.79
C TYR A 8 7.85 -6.49 13.40
N ASN A 9 8.56 -7.38 12.73
CA ASN A 9 8.92 -7.26 11.33
C ASN A 9 7.85 -7.97 10.49
N ASN A 10 6.97 -7.23 9.80
CA ASN A 10 5.79 -7.76 9.12
C ASN A 10 5.02 -8.79 9.98
N PHE A 11 4.13 -8.32 10.86
CA PHE A 11 3.40 -9.22 11.75
C PHE A 11 2.45 -10.17 10.99
N ASN A 12 2.43 -11.47 11.36
CA ASN A 12 1.44 -12.41 10.85
C ASN A 12 0.99 -13.43 11.94
N PRO A 13 -0.32 -13.69 12.10
CA PRO A 13 -0.83 -14.58 13.15
C PRO A 13 -0.43 -16.06 12.97
N ASN A 14 -0.19 -16.50 11.73
CA ASN A 14 0.00 -17.92 11.41
C ASN A 14 1.47 -18.39 11.48
N ARG A 15 2.39 -17.54 11.96
CA ARG A 15 3.80 -17.89 12.15
C ARG A 15 4.34 -17.41 13.50
N CYS A 16 5.49 -17.96 13.89
CA CYS A 16 6.23 -17.40 15.01
C CYS A 16 6.94 -16.10 14.59
N ASN A 17 6.38 -14.94 14.98
CA ASN A 17 6.94 -13.63 14.64
C ASN A 17 8.33 -13.39 15.25
N ASN A 18 8.63 -13.98 16.40
CA ASN A 18 9.96 -13.92 17.01
C ASN A 18 11.02 -14.66 16.17
N CYS A 19 10.71 -15.82 15.60
CA CYS A 19 11.61 -16.50 14.64
C CYS A 19 11.83 -15.63 13.41
N PHE A 20 10.74 -15.06 12.89
CA PHE A 20 10.77 -14.27 11.67
C PHE A 20 11.59 -12.98 11.82
N ASN A 21 11.55 -12.36 13.00
CA ASN A 21 12.42 -11.23 13.34
C ASN A 21 13.92 -11.57 13.28
N VAL A 22 14.31 -12.84 13.50
CA VAL A 22 15.71 -13.28 13.48
C VAL A 22 16.14 -13.79 12.11
N ASN A 23 15.28 -14.56 11.43
CA ASN A 23 15.54 -15.08 10.11
C ASN A 23 14.28 -14.95 9.24
N THR A 24 14.25 -13.86 8.47
CA THR A 24 13.14 -13.49 7.60
C THR A 24 12.96 -14.42 6.41
N ASN A 25 13.94 -15.27 6.10
CA ASN A 25 13.90 -16.17 4.94
C ASN A 25 13.30 -17.54 5.26
N LYS A 26 13.03 -17.84 6.53
CA LYS A 26 12.46 -19.13 6.94
C LYS A 26 11.37 -18.91 7.98
N PRO A 27 10.16 -18.47 7.57
CA PRO A 27 9.04 -18.35 8.49
C PRO A 27 8.77 -19.70 9.17
N CYS A 28 8.79 -19.71 10.50
CA CYS A 28 8.47 -20.92 11.25
C CYS A 28 6.95 -21.09 11.36
N THR A 29 6.40 -22.02 10.58
CA THR A 29 4.99 -22.43 10.59
C THR A 29 4.69 -23.55 11.59
N ALA A 30 5.72 -24.24 12.09
CA ALA A 30 5.63 -25.26 13.15
C ALA A 30 5.37 -24.61 14.54
N THR A 31 4.26 -23.88 14.65
CA THR A 31 3.86 -23.16 15.85
C THR A 31 3.13 -24.11 16.81
N LYS A 32 3.87 -24.61 17.81
CA LYS A 32 3.37 -25.59 18.78
C LYS A 32 2.73 -24.97 20.03
N VAL A 33 2.91 -23.67 20.22
CA VAL A 33 2.48 -22.96 21.43
C VAL A 33 1.51 -21.84 21.04
N VAL A 34 0.24 -21.99 21.39
CA VAL A 34 -0.77 -20.93 21.24
C VAL A 34 -0.90 -20.21 22.58
N CYS A 35 -1.02 -18.88 22.57
CA CYS A 35 -1.29 -18.14 23.81
C CYS A 35 -2.62 -18.64 24.43
N LYS A 36 -2.54 -19.27 25.61
CA LYS A 36 -3.71 -19.89 26.26
C LYS A 36 -4.74 -18.87 26.74
N CYS A 37 -4.32 -17.61 26.93
CA CYS A 37 -5.17 -16.53 27.42
C CYS A 37 -6.05 -15.96 26.28
N CYS A 38 -5.43 -15.32 25.28
CA CYS A 38 -6.18 -14.70 24.18
C CYS A 38 -6.53 -15.67 23.05
N ARG A 39 -5.73 -16.73 22.83
CA ARG A 39 -5.83 -17.69 21.71
C ARG A 39 -5.69 -17.08 20.31
N LEU A 40 -5.12 -15.87 20.20
CA LEU A 40 -4.98 -15.14 18.92
C LEU A 40 -3.58 -15.21 18.30
N ILE A 41 -2.56 -15.60 19.07
CA ILE A 41 -1.16 -15.60 18.61
C ILE A 41 -0.47 -16.93 18.91
N LYS A 42 0.46 -17.31 18.01
CA LYS A 42 1.17 -18.59 18.06
C LYS A 42 2.69 -18.42 18.04
N TYR A 43 3.37 -19.38 18.64
CA TYR A 43 4.82 -19.42 18.79
C TYR A 43 5.36 -20.82 18.51
N CYS A 44 6.62 -20.91 18.10
CA CYS A 44 7.31 -22.19 17.94
C CYS A 44 7.72 -22.81 19.29
N SER A 45 7.86 -22.00 20.36
CA SER A 45 8.32 -22.43 21.68
C SER A 45 7.83 -21.49 22.79
N PHE A 46 7.83 -21.99 24.04
CA PHE A 46 7.56 -21.18 25.23
C PHE A 46 8.56 -20.03 25.38
N LYS A 47 9.82 -20.24 25.00
CA LYS A 47 10.84 -19.19 25.00
C LYS A 47 10.40 -17.98 24.16
N HIS A 48 9.91 -18.21 22.95
CA HIS A 48 9.44 -17.13 22.08
C HIS A 48 8.16 -16.47 22.59
N GLN A 49 7.27 -17.23 23.24
CA GLN A 49 6.12 -16.64 23.95
C GLN A 49 6.57 -15.71 25.09
N THR A 50 7.59 -16.09 25.86
CA THR A 50 8.12 -15.26 26.95
C THR A 50 8.76 -13.98 26.44
N ILE A 51 9.50 -14.04 25.31
CA ILE A 51 10.07 -12.83 24.69
C ILE A 51 8.96 -11.87 24.25
N ASP A 52 7.90 -12.40 23.63
CA ASP A 52 6.77 -11.63 23.14
C ASP A 52 5.90 -11.00 24.23
N MET A 53 5.95 -11.57 25.44
CA MET A 53 5.09 -11.18 26.56
C MET A 53 5.13 -9.68 26.84
N ASN A 54 6.29 -9.04 26.70
CA ASN A 54 6.44 -7.60 26.95
C ASN A 54 5.60 -6.73 25.98
N LEU A 55 5.37 -7.20 24.75
CA LEU A 55 4.55 -6.50 23.75
C LEU A 55 3.10 -6.98 23.82
N HIS A 56 2.89 -8.27 24.03
CA HIS A 56 1.59 -8.92 23.92
C HIS A 56 0.71 -8.78 25.17
N LYS A 57 1.31 -8.63 26.36
CA LYS A 57 0.60 -8.80 27.64
C LYS A 57 -0.57 -7.83 27.81
N GLU A 58 -0.37 -6.54 27.56
CA GLU A 58 -1.40 -5.53 27.73
C GLU A 58 -2.64 -5.83 26.88
N PHE A 59 -2.43 -6.11 25.58
CA PHE A 59 -3.48 -6.54 24.66
C PHE A 59 -4.16 -7.84 25.11
N CYS A 60 -3.36 -8.82 25.51
CA CYS A 60 -3.85 -10.12 25.94
C CYS A 60 -4.77 -10.01 27.17
N ASP A 61 -4.38 -9.19 28.16
CA ASP A 61 -5.16 -8.96 29.37
C ASP A 61 -6.49 -8.26 29.05
N ALA A 62 -6.49 -7.30 28.11
CA ALA A 62 -7.71 -6.64 27.61
C ALA A 62 -8.66 -7.63 26.91
N VAL A 63 -8.14 -8.50 26.03
CA VAL A 63 -8.94 -9.57 25.38
C VAL A 63 -9.58 -10.48 26.42
N VAL A 64 -8.82 -10.92 27.44
CA VAL A 64 -9.33 -11.77 28.52
C VAL A 64 -10.41 -11.05 29.34
N LYS A 65 -10.23 -9.77 29.64
CA LYS A 65 -11.23 -8.96 30.37
C LYS A 65 -12.57 -8.91 29.62
N ILE A 66 -12.54 -8.66 28.31
CA ILE A 66 -13.74 -8.60 27.47
C ILE A 66 -14.41 -9.97 27.36
N MET A 67 -13.65 -11.03 27.08
CA MET A 67 -14.21 -12.40 26.98
C MET A 67 -14.88 -12.85 28.29
N LYS A 68 -14.27 -12.54 29.45
CA LYS A 68 -14.86 -12.83 30.76
C LYS A 68 -16.15 -12.06 31.00
N ALA A 69 -16.17 -10.76 30.67
CA ALA A 69 -17.35 -9.91 30.87
C ALA A 69 -18.54 -10.32 29.99
N THR A 70 -18.28 -10.96 28.84
CA THR A 70 -19.30 -11.38 27.87
C THR A 70 -19.62 -12.87 27.90
N ASN A 71 -18.93 -13.64 28.76
CA ASN A 71 -18.95 -15.10 28.79
C ASN A 71 -18.64 -15.74 27.41
N ALA A 72 -17.85 -15.06 26.59
CA ALA A 72 -17.52 -15.50 25.24
C ALA A 72 -16.29 -16.41 25.23
N THR A 73 -16.29 -17.38 24.30
CA THR A 73 -15.13 -18.27 24.11
C THR A 73 -14.12 -17.74 23.10
N HIS A 74 -14.44 -16.68 22.36
CA HIS A 74 -13.52 -16.02 21.43
C HIS A 74 -13.87 -14.53 21.35
N ILE A 75 -12.88 -13.68 21.07
CA ILE A 75 -13.08 -12.21 21.05
C ILE A 75 -14.14 -11.78 20.01
N LEU A 76 -14.19 -12.46 18.86
CA LEU A 76 -15.17 -12.19 17.80
C LEU A 76 -16.61 -12.53 18.21
N ASP A 77 -16.81 -13.35 19.24
CA ASP A 77 -18.13 -13.73 19.72
C ASP A 77 -18.65 -12.77 20.81
N CYS A 78 -17.79 -11.88 21.34
CA CYS A 78 -18.15 -10.90 22.38
C CYS A 78 -19.21 -9.89 21.92
N ALA A 79 -19.29 -9.62 20.61
CA ALA A 79 -20.20 -8.63 20.06
C ALA A 79 -21.67 -8.99 20.27
N ALA A 80 -22.04 -10.27 20.17
CA ALA A 80 -23.43 -10.71 20.30
C ALA A 80 -24.01 -10.39 21.68
N THR A 81 -23.26 -10.66 22.75
CA THR A 81 -23.68 -10.38 24.13
C THR A 81 -23.86 -8.88 24.40
N ILE A 82 -23.00 -8.03 23.82
CA ILE A 82 -22.98 -6.59 24.10
C ILE A 82 -24.05 -5.85 23.30
N LEU A 83 -24.26 -6.24 22.05
CA LEU A 83 -25.21 -5.57 21.16
C LEU A 83 -26.67 -5.91 21.50
N GLN A 84 -26.94 -6.89 22.36
CA GLN A 84 -28.28 -7.38 22.71
C GLN A 84 -29.15 -7.71 21.48
N GLU A 85 -28.51 -7.99 20.35
CA GLU A 85 -29.17 -8.42 19.14
C GLU A 85 -29.12 -9.96 19.11
N ASP A 86 -30.27 -10.61 19.14
CA ASP A 86 -30.39 -11.94 18.56
C ASP A 86 -29.95 -11.79 17.10
N VAL A 87 -28.76 -12.27 16.76
CA VAL A 87 -28.27 -12.33 15.37
C VAL A 87 -28.98 -13.48 14.63
N ALA A 88 -30.27 -13.64 14.90
CA ALA A 88 -31.17 -14.55 14.21
C ALA A 88 -31.91 -13.74 13.14
N GLY A 89 -31.21 -13.44 12.06
CA GLY A 89 -31.78 -12.73 10.92
C GLY A 89 -30.84 -12.76 9.72
N GLU A 90 -30.87 -13.87 8.98
CA GLU A 90 -30.55 -14.03 7.55
C GLU A 90 -29.35 -13.28 6.93
N ARG A 91 -28.34 -12.87 7.72
CA ARG A 91 -27.10 -12.24 7.24
C ARG A 91 -25.86 -13.01 7.65
N GLY A 92 -25.88 -14.34 7.52
CA GLY A 92 -24.67 -15.15 7.63
C GLY A 92 -23.71 -14.80 6.49
N GLY A 93 -22.41 -14.62 6.78
CA GLY A 93 -21.40 -14.36 5.75
C GLY A 93 -20.34 -13.32 6.14
N LYS A 94 -19.74 -12.66 5.13
CA LYS A 94 -18.63 -11.71 5.32
C LYS A 94 -19.02 -10.46 6.12
N HIS A 95 -20.26 -9.96 5.97
CA HIS A 95 -20.76 -8.81 6.71
C HIS A 95 -20.85 -9.04 8.21
N GLU A 96 -21.30 -10.23 8.62
CA GLU A 96 -21.34 -10.59 10.05
C GLU A 96 -19.92 -10.66 10.63
N LEU A 97 -18.99 -11.29 9.90
CA LEU A 97 -17.58 -11.32 10.29
C LEU A 97 -17.00 -9.91 10.42
N ARG A 98 -17.29 -9.02 9.45
CA ARG A 98 -16.80 -7.63 9.48
C ARG A 98 -17.28 -6.90 10.72
N ARG A 99 -18.57 -7.02 11.03
CA ARG A 99 -19.16 -6.44 12.24
C ARG A 99 -18.51 -6.99 13.51
N LYS A 100 -18.28 -8.30 13.60
CA LYS A 100 -17.58 -8.92 14.74
C LYS A 100 -16.16 -8.35 14.91
N ILE A 101 -15.43 -8.16 13.81
CA ILE A 101 -14.09 -7.54 13.81
C ILE A 101 -14.17 -6.09 14.30
N ASP A 102 -15.01 -5.26 13.70
CA ASP A 102 -15.14 -3.84 14.03
C ASP A 102 -15.56 -3.63 15.49
N CYS A 103 -16.53 -4.40 15.99
CA CYS A 103 -16.93 -4.38 17.39
C CYS A 103 -15.80 -4.81 18.32
N SER A 104 -15.07 -5.87 17.98
CA SER A 104 -13.94 -6.34 18.78
C SER A 104 -12.85 -5.27 18.89
N MET A 105 -12.50 -4.63 17.77
CA MET A 105 -11.52 -3.54 17.73
C MET A 105 -11.97 -2.38 18.61
N TYR A 106 -13.22 -1.91 18.45
CA TYR A 106 -13.77 -0.82 19.25
C TYR A 106 -13.73 -1.11 20.75
N LEU A 107 -14.17 -2.29 21.17
CA LEU A 107 -14.17 -2.69 22.58
C LEU A 107 -12.76 -2.73 23.16
N LEU A 108 -11.80 -3.24 22.41
CA LEU A 108 -10.41 -3.29 22.84
C LEU A 108 -9.82 -1.89 23.00
N GLU A 109 -10.06 -0.96 22.07
CA GLU A 109 -9.61 0.43 22.21
C GLU A 109 -10.20 1.12 23.44
N LYS A 110 -11.47 0.80 23.78
CA LYS A 110 -12.10 1.31 25.00
C LYS A 110 -11.51 0.73 26.28
N VAL A 111 -11.19 -0.56 26.29
CA VAL A 111 -10.60 -1.22 27.46
C VAL A 111 -9.12 -0.86 27.65
N LEU A 112 -8.40 -0.64 26.54
CA LEU A 112 -6.99 -0.25 26.53
C LEU A 112 -6.79 1.25 26.77
N GLU A 113 -7.82 2.08 26.55
CA GLU A 113 -7.75 3.55 26.63
C GLU A 113 -6.70 4.15 25.68
N ARG A 114 -6.40 3.44 24.59
CA ARG A 114 -5.51 3.87 23.51
C ARG A 114 -5.94 3.24 22.18
N PRO A 115 -5.54 3.82 21.04
CA PRO A 115 -5.69 3.15 19.76
C PRO A 115 -4.96 1.81 19.75
N LEU A 116 -5.46 0.85 18.96
CA LEU A 116 -4.75 -0.39 18.73
C LEU A 116 -3.44 -0.15 17.97
N GLN A 117 -2.39 -0.83 18.41
CA GLN A 117 -1.12 -0.90 17.69
C GLN A 117 -1.31 -1.69 16.38
N TYR A 118 -0.40 -1.49 15.42
CA TYR A 118 -0.50 -2.11 14.10
C TYR A 118 -0.72 -3.62 14.15
N HIS A 119 0.12 -4.36 14.89
CA HIS A 119 0.03 -5.81 14.99
C HIS A 119 -1.26 -6.30 15.69
N GLU A 120 -1.78 -5.52 16.65
CA GLU A 120 -3.05 -5.80 17.34
C GLU A 120 -4.23 -5.66 16.37
N ARG A 121 -4.19 -4.67 15.47
CA ARG A 121 -5.18 -4.53 14.40
C ARG A 121 -5.10 -5.69 13.41
N VAL A 122 -3.89 -6.06 12.97
CA VAL A 122 -3.67 -7.17 12.05
C VAL A 122 -4.24 -8.49 12.60
N LEU A 123 -4.06 -8.76 13.91
CA LEU A 123 -4.65 -9.93 14.58
C LEU A 123 -6.17 -10.01 14.41
N LEU A 124 -6.86 -8.87 14.45
CA LEU A 124 -8.32 -8.79 14.41
C LEU A 124 -8.85 -8.68 12.98
N GLN A 125 -8.18 -7.92 12.11
CA GLN A 125 -8.53 -7.75 10.70
C GLN A 125 -8.32 -9.03 9.89
N HIS A 126 -7.43 -9.89 10.36
CA HIS A 126 -7.07 -11.15 9.69
C HIS A 126 -7.20 -12.35 10.64
N PRO A 127 -8.40 -12.60 11.18
CA PRO A 127 -8.59 -13.64 12.19
C PRO A 127 -8.48 -15.03 11.58
N GLU A 128 -8.14 -16.01 12.41
CA GLU A 128 -8.11 -17.42 12.02
C GLU A 128 -9.52 -18.01 11.95
N VAL A 129 -10.18 -17.79 10.81
CA VAL A 129 -11.50 -18.30 10.50
C VAL A 129 -11.49 -19.11 9.21
N CYS A 130 -12.48 -19.99 9.03
CA CYS A 130 -12.66 -20.66 7.74
C CYS A 130 -13.00 -19.63 6.66
N LYS A 131 -12.29 -19.68 5.52
CA LYS A 131 -12.51 -18.76 4.39
C LYS A 131 -13.93 -18.82 3.79
N VAL A 132 -14.64 -19.93 3.97
CA VAL A 132 -15.99 -20.14 3.40
C VAL A 132 -17.08 -19.84 4.41
N CYS A 133 -17.09 -20.54 5.56
CA CYS A 133 -18.18 -20.40 6.55
C CYS A 133 -17.88 -19.41 7.67
N HIS A 134 -16.67 -18.83 7.71
CA HIS A 134 -16.22 -17.89 8.73
C HIS A 134 -16.26 -18.41 10.18
N ALA A 135 -16.40 -19.72 10.36
CA ALA A 135 -16.32 -20.35 11.68
C ALA A 135 -14.92 -20.16 12.27
N VAL A 136 -14.88 -19.74 13.54
CA VAL A 136 -13.66 -19.62 14.33
C VAL A 136 -13.14 -21.00 14.67
N GLY A 137 -11.83 -21.23 14.46
CA GLY A 137 -11.26 -22.56 14.65
C GLY A 137 -9.82 -22.56 15.15
N PRO A 138 -9.53 -22.05 16.35
CA PRO A 138 -8.20 -22.22 16.94
C PRO A 138 -7.86 -23.71 16.96
N ASN A 139 -6.83 -24.09 16.20
CA ASN A 139 -6.34 -25.47 16.01
C ASN A 139 -7.33 -26.45 15.32
N LYS A 140 -8.36 -25.95 14.63
CA LYS A 140 -9.30 -26.77 13.84
C LYS A 140 -9.25 -26.49 12.33
N LEU A 141 -8.55 -25.44 11.92
CA LEU A 141 -8.42 -25.06 10.51
C LEU A 141 -7.23 -25.76 9.85
N GLN A 142 -7.45 -26.27 8.65
CA GLN A 142 -6.43 -26.75 7.73
C GLN A 142 -5.99 -25.57 6.87
N PHE A 143 -4.75 -25.12 7.06
CA PHE A 143 -4.19 -24.01 6.29
C PHE A 143 -3.65 -24.49 4.95
N CYS A 144 -3.74 -23.64 3.92
CA CYS A 144 -3.08 -23.89 2.65
C CYS A 144 -1.57 -24.11 2.85
N ASN A 145 -1.04 -25.18 2.27
CA ASN A 145 0.37 -25.57 2.41
C ASN A 145 1.34 -24.62 1.68
N GLU A 146 0.85 -23.85 0.72
CA GLU A 146 1.69 -22.93 -0.06
C GLU A 146 1.76 -21.54 0.59
N CYS A 147 0.61 -20.95 0.92
CA CYS A 147 0.57 -19.58 1.43
C CYS A 147 0.56 -19.49 2.97
N HIS A 148 0.14 -20.55 3.67
CA HIS A 148 -0.02 -20.60 5.13
C HIS A 148 -0.94 -19.52 5.75
N GLN A 149 -1.70 -18.79 4.93
CA GLN A 149 -2.52 -17.67 5.38
C GLN A 149 -4.02 -18.00 5.43
N ILE A 150 -4.49 -18.81 4.47
CA ILE A 150 -5.91 -19.13 4.31
C ILE A 150 -6.21 -20.50 4.92
N GLY A 151 -7.22 -20.56 5.78
CA GLY A 151 -7.63 -21.75 6.52
C GLY A 151 -9.04 -22.24 6.19
N TYR A 152 -9.24 -23.55 6.27
CA TYR A 152 -10.51 -24.23 5.98
C TYR A 152 -10.89 -25.19 7.11
N CYS A 153 -12.17 -25.26 7.48
CA CYS A 153 -12.63 -26.21 8.50
C CYS A 153 -12.84 -27.63 7.96
N SER A 154 -12.88 -27.82 6.64
CA SER A 154 -13.05 -29.10 5.97
C SER A 154 -12.40 -29.08 4.58
N LYS A 155 -12.15 -30.26 4.01
CA LYS A 155 -11.71 -30.39 2.61
C LYS A 155 -12.75 -29.84 1.63
N ASP A 156 -14.04 -30.00 1.91
CA ASP A 156 -15.11 -29.50 1.04
C ASP A 156 -15.06 -27.98 0.88
N HIS A 157 -14.85 -27.23 1.98
CA HIS A 157 -14.68 -25.78 1.91
C HIS A 157 -13.38 -25.36 1.21
N GLN A 158 -12.33 -26.17 1.29
CA GLN A 158 -11.10 -25.94 0.54
C GLN A 158 -11.32 -26.11 -0.97
N GLU A 159 -12.04 -27.15 -1.39
CA GLU A 159 -12.39 -27.37 -2.80
C GLU A 159 -13.32 -26.26 -3.33
N GLN A 160 -14.26 -25.81 -2.50
CA GLN A 160 -15.19 -24.74 -2.85
C GLN A 160 -14.47 -23.40 -3.14
N ASP A 161 -13.48 -23.01 -2.33
CA ASP A 161 -12.74 -21.76 -2.52
C ASP A 161 -11.57 -21.88 -3.49
N ARG A 162 -11.14 -23.10 -3.87
CA ARG A 162 -9.95 -23.34 -4.72
C ARG A 162 -9.86 -22.41 -5.94
N PRO A 163 -10.91 -22.20 -6.76
CA PRO A 163 -10.82 -21.34 -7.95
C PRO A 163 -10.60 -19.85 -7.63
N ASN A 164 -11.02 -19.41 -6.46
CA ASN A 164 -10.82 -18.05 -5.99
C ASN A 164 -9.44 -17.93 -5.32
N HIS A 165 -9.11 -18.85 -4.41
CA HIS A 165 -7.83 -18.89 -3.72
C HIS A 165 -6.63 -18.98 -4.66
N SER A 166 -6.71 -19.78 -5.72
CA SER A 166 -5.59 -19.99 -6.66
C SER A 166 -5.10 -18.70 -7.31
N LYS A 167 -5.99 -17.70 -7.49
CA LYS A 167 -5.64 -16.38 -8.04
C LYS A 167 -4.76 -15.56 -7.10
N TRP A 168 -4.92 -15.75 -5.79
CA TRP A 168 -4.28 -14.94 -4.74
C TRP A 168 -3.21 -15.70 -3.95
N CYS A 169 -3.14 -17.03 -4.08
CA CYS A 169 -2.29 -17.88 -3.28
C CYS A 169 -0.82 -17.46 -3.33
N GLN A 170 -0.30 -17.15 -4.53
CA GLN A 170 1.08 -16.66 -4.69
C GLN A 170 1.30 -15.34 -3.94
N GLY A 171 0.38 -14.37 -4.09
CA GLY A 171 0.48 -13.10 -3.38
C GLY A 171 0.39 -13.26 -1.86
N TYR A 172 -0.45 -14.17 -1.37
CA TYR A 172 -0.48 -14.52 0.06
C TYR A 172 0.83 -15.16 0.52
N ARG A 173 1.44 -16.05 -0.27
CA ARG A 173 2.76 -16.62 0.03
C ARG A 173 3.81 -15.51 0.10
N GLN A 174 3.84 -14.60 -0.87
CA GLN A 174 4.76 -13.46 -0.91
C GLN A 174 4.57 -12.56 0.33
N ASN A 175 3.34 -12.16 0.64
CA ASN A 175 3.03 -11.41 1.85
C ASN A 175 3.49 -12.14 3.13
N PHE A 176 3.43 -13.47 3.14
CA PHE A 176 3.86 -14.29 4.26
C PHE A 176 5.38 -14.40 4.41
N ILE A 177 6.17 -14.25 3.34
CA ILE A 177 7.65 -14.34 3.41
C ILE A 177 8.33 -12.97 3.40
N LEU A 178 7.65 -11.93 2.92
CA LEU A 178 8.18 -10.58 2.86
C LEU A 178 8.44 -10.03 4.26
N ASN A 179 9.51 -9.26 4.41
CA ASN A 179 9.85 -8.57 5.65
C ASN A 179 9.97 -7.07 5.39
N ASP A 180 9.73 -6.27 6.42
CA ASP A 180 9.68 -4.81 6.38
C ASP A 180 11.08 -4.17 6.41
N HIS A 181 12.17 -4.95 6.33
CA HIS A 181 13.49 -4.34 6.17
C HIS A 181 13.60 -3.68 4.81
N GLU A 182 14.07 -2.44 4.80
CA GLU A 182 14.46 -1.77 3.57
C GLU A 182 15.48 -2.63 2.80
N PRO A 183 15.39 -2.68 1.46
CA PRO A 183 16.43 -3.33 0.67
C PRO A 183 17.78 -2.70 1.02
N LEU A 184 18.80 -3.53 1.23
CA LEU A 184 20.16 -3.02 1.35
C LEU A 184 20.54 -2.43 -0.02
N LEU A 185 20.48 -1.10 -0.11
CA LEU A 185 20.88 -0.31 -1.28
C LEU A 185 22.30 0.34 -1.17
N PRO A 186 23.32 -0.24 -0.48
CA PRO A 186 24.57 0.48 -0.23
C PRO A 186 25.43 0.81 -1.47
N PHE A 187 25.01 0.43 -2.69
CA PHE A 187 25.84 0.54 -3.90
C PHE A 187 25.32 1.49 -5.00
N LEU A 188 24.18 2.17 -4.80
CA LEU A 188 23.62 3.06 -5.83
C LEU A 188 24.46 4.32 -6.11
N TYR A 189 25.39 4.68 -5.22
CA TYR A 189 26.28 5.83 -5.41
C TYR A 189 27.30 5.67 -6.54
N GLY A 190 27.53 4.45 -7.06
CA GLY A 190 28.56 4.17 -8.07
C GLY A 190 28.08 3.45 -9.35
N ILE A 191 26.81 3.06 -9.44
CA ILE A 191 26.29 2.16 -10.50
C ILE A 191 25.45 2.90 -11.56
N LEU A 192 25.22 4.21 -11.42
CA LEU A 192 24.56 5.00 -12.46
C LEU A 192 25.54 5.27 -13.62
N LYS A 193 25.81 4.25 -14.42
CA LYS A 193 26.38 4.42 -15.76
C LYS A 193 25.21 4.68 -16.69
N TYR A 194 25.22 5.70 -17.52
CA TYR A 194 24.17 5.86 -18.53
C TYR A 194 24.77 5.40 -19.85
N SER A 195 24.36 4.25 -20.37
CA SER A 195 24.77 3.83 -21.72
C SER A 195 23.88 4.52 -22.76
N GLU A 196 24.42 4.85 -23.94
CA GLU A 196 23.61 5.41 -25.03
C GLU A 196 22.59 4.40 -25.59
N ALA A 197 22.81 3.11 -25.38
CA ALA A 197 21.94 2.03 -25.85
C ALA A 197 20.61 1.94 -25.08
N ASP A 198 20.56 2.41 -23.82
CA ASP A 198 19.35 2.40 -22.98
C ASP A 198 18.30 3.45 -23.39
N ARG A 199 18.64 4.32 -24.36
CA ARG A 199 17.81 5.46 -24.79
C ARG A 199 16.69 5.10 -25.79
N GLN A 200 16.55 3.84 -26.21
CA GLN A 200 15.73 3.48 -27.38
C GLN A 200 14.25 3.17 -27.11
N SER A 201 13.86 2.81 -25.87
CA SER A 201 12.44 2.59 -25.50
C SER A 201 12.23 2.89 -24.03
N LEU A 202 11.02 3.28 -23.63
CA LEU A 202 10.68 3.40 -22.21
C LEU A 202 10.43 2.02 -21.60
N PRO A 203 10.69 1.84 -20.29
CA PRO A 203 10.35 0.59 -19.63
C PRO A 203 8.83 0.38 -19.64
N HIS A 204 8.38 -0.87 -19.77
CA HIS A 204 6.95 -1.23 -19.78
C HIS A 204 6.38 -1.54 -18.40
N ASP A 205 7.23 -1.91 -17.45
CA ASP A 205 6.86 -2.21 -16.07
C ASP A 205 7.97 -1.82 -15.07
N ILE A 206 7.65 -1.96 -13.78
CA ILE A 206 8.56 -1.63 -12.69
C ILE A 206 9.84 -2.50 -12.65
N TYR A 207 9.76 -3.76 -13.06
CA TYR A 207 10.89 -4.68 -13.04
C TYR A 207 11.90 -4.34 -14.12
N GLN A 208 11.43 -3.97 -15.31
CA GLN A 208 12.28 -3.50 -16.39
C GLN A 208 12.92 -2.15 -16.04
N LEU A 209 12.18 -1.22 -15.42
CA LEU A 209 12.73 0.04 -14.93
C LEU A 209 13.84 -0.18 -13.90
N ALA A 210 13.58 -1.03 -12.90
CA ALA A 210 14.56 -1.41 -11.90
C ALA A 210 15.79 -2.07 -12.53
N SER A 211 15.58 -3.00 -13.47
CA SER A 211 16.66 -3.72 -14.12
C SER A 211 17.60 -2.80 -14.91
N ARG A 212 17.00 -1.88 -15.68
CA ARG A 212 17.74 -0.90 -16.48
C ARG A 212 18.48 0.10 -15.60
N THR A 213 17.83 0.62 -14.57
CA THR A 213 18.45 1.63 -13.69
C THR A 213 19.62 1.06 -12.91
N LEU A 214 19.53 -0.21 -12.51
CA LEU A 214 20.53 -0.88 -11.67
C LEU A 214 21.59 -1.67 -12.46
N TYR A 215 21.45 -1.79 -13.78
CA TYR A 215 22.28 -2.69 -14.62
C TYR A 215 22.34 -4.11 -14.05
N ARG A 216 21.21 -4.59 -13.52
CA ARG A 216 21.06 -5.90 -12.88
C ARG A 216 19.75 -6.50 -13.33
N GLU A 217 19.73 -7.80 -13.59
CA GLU A 217 18.46 -8.47 -13.89
C GLU A 217 17.58 -8.53 -12.63
N ILE A 218 16.43 -7.86 -12.66
CA ILE A 218 15.40 -7.88 -11.61
C ILE A 218 14.14 -8.46 -12.25
N ARG A 219 13.70 -9.63 -11.78
CA ARG A 219 12.67 -10.43 -12.45
C ARG A 219 11.35 -10.40 -11.68
N MET A 220 10.24 -10.35 -12.41
CA MET A 220 8.92 -10.57 -11.85
C MET A 220 8.77 -12.05 -11.47
N PRO A 221 8.46 -12.38 -10.20
CA PRO A 221 8.21 -13.75 -9.80
C PRO A 221 6.87 -14.22 -10.36
N THR A 222 6.89 -15.09 -11.37
CA THR A 222 5.69 -15.66 -12.01
C THR A 222 5.66 -17.17 -11.85
N PRO A 223 4.47 -17.80 -11.75
CA PRO A 223 4.36 -19.25 -11.65
C PRO A 223 4.95 -19.99 -12.85
N ASP A 224 4.82 -19.41 -14.05
CA ASP A 224 5.29 -19.98 -15.31
C ASP A 224 6.75 -19.60 -15.66
N GLY A 225 7.40 -18.82 -14.79
CA GLY A 225 8.77 -18.34 -14.99
C GLY A 225 9.85 -19.35 -14.58
N PRO A 226 11.13 -19.05 -14.84
CA PRO A 226 12.24 -19.82 -14.31
C PRO A 226 12.19 -19.92 -12.78
N ALA A 227 12.61 -21.06 -12.24
CA ALA A 227 12.69 -21.25 -10.79
C ALA A 227 13.53 -20.14 -10.13
N MET A 228 13.01 -19.57 -9.04
CA MET A 228 13.63 -18.47 -8.31
C MET A 228 13.78 -18.86 -6.84
N GLU A 229 14.96 -18.64 -6.27
CA GLU A 229 15.15 -18.83 -4.84
C GLU A 229 14.33 -17.81 -4.04
N GLN A 230 13.81 -18.20 -2.87
CA GLN A 230 12.94 -17.34 -2.07
C GLN A 230 13.61 -16.01 -1.68
N GLN A 231 14.91 -16.01 -1.39
CA GLN A 231 15.66 -14.78 -1.08
C GLN A 231 15.71 -13.86 -2.30
N GLU A 232 15.97 -14.42 -3.49
CA GLU A 232 16.00 -13.66 -4.73
C GLU A 232 14.61 -13.06 -5.04
N GLU A 233 13.54 -13.83 -4.81
CA GLU A 233 12.16 -13.34 -4.96
C GLU A 233 11.88 -12.14 -4.04
N ILE A 234 12.24 -12.25 -2.75
CA ILE A 234 12.08 -11.16 -1.78
C ILE A 234 12.88 -9.93 -2.20
N ASP A 235 14.12 -10.11 -2.65
CA ASP A 235 14.99 -9.02 -3.07
C ASP A 235 14.45 -8.34 -4.34
N ASN A 236 14.00 -9.10 -5.34
CA ASN A 236 13.44 -8.56 -6.57
C ASN A 236 12.18 -7.74 -6.30
N LEU A 237 11.28 -8.22 -5.42
CA LEU A 237 10.09 -7.48 -5.00
C LEU A 237 10.44 -6.15 -4.34
N LYS A 238 11.38 -6.15 -3.38
CA LYS A 238 11.80 -4.95 -2.65
C LYS A 238 12.61 -3.97 -3.50
N ILE A 239 13.46 -4.47 -4.38
CA ILE A 239 14.27 -3.63 -5.27
C ILE A 239 13.35 -2.98 -6.30
N ALA A 240 12.40 -3.71 -6.87
CA ALA A 240 11.45 -3.12 -7.80
C ALA A 240 10.59 -2.05 -7.10
N SER A 241 10.09 -2.29 -5.87
CA SER A 241 9.19 -1.37 -5.18
C SER A 241 9.70 0.06 -5.04
N ILE A 242 11.02 0.27 -4.90
CA ILE A 242 11.60 1.61 -4.74
C ILE A 242 11.37 2.51 -5.96
N PHE A 243 11.12 1.92 -7.13
CA PHE A 243 10.91 2.66 -8.39
C PHE A 243 9.44 2.95 -8.68
N SER A 244 8.50 2.54 -7.83
CA SER A 244 7.06 2.64 -8.13
C SER A 244 6.61 4.07 -8.44
N TRP A 245 7.08 5.03 -7.65
CA TRP A 245 6.72 6.44 -7.78
C TRP A 245 7.24 7.05 -9.09
N VAL A 246 8.55 6.91 -9.32
CA VAL A 246 9.21 7.41 -10.55
C VAL A 246 8.67 6.71 -11.79
N GLY A 247 8.45 5.40 -11.72
CA GLY A 247 7.86 4.62 -12.79
C GLY A 247 6.45 5.07 -13.15
N THR A 248 5.61 5.38 -12.15
CA THR A 248 4.26 5.92 -12.37
C THR A 248 4.31 7.31 -13.04
N ILE A 249 5.26 8.17 -12.64
CA ILE A 249 5.49 9.47 -13.30
C ILE A 249 5.87 9.24 -14.77
N LEU A 250 6.87 8.39 -15.04
CA LEU A 250 7.33 8.08 -16.40
C LEU A 250 6.20 7.53 -17.27
N TYR A 251 5.43 6.58 -16.74
CA TYR A 251 4.30 5.99 -17.45
C TYR A 251 3.20 7.00 -17.76
N THR A 252 2.93 7.92 -16.83
CA THR A 252 1.94 8.98 -17.05
C THR A 252 2.40 9.94 -18.14
N LEU A 253 3.65 10.40 -18.08
CA LEU A 253 4.23 11.28 -19.09
C LEU A 253 4.19 10.66 -20.49
N SER A 254 4.49 9.35 -20.60
CA SER A 254 4.49 8.65 -21.88
C SER A 254 3.08 8.40 -22.43
N THR A 255 2.13 8.09 -21.55
CA THR A 255 0.74 7.80 -21.94
C THR A 255 -0.03 9.06 -22.36
N THR A 256 0.49 10.25 -22.02
CA THR A 256 -0.20 11.54 -22.23
C THR A 256 0.49 12.44 -23.27
N ASN A 257 1.47 11.91 -24.00
CA ASN A 257 2.30 12.63 -24.98
C ASN A 257 3.10 13.83 -24.42
N VAL A 258 3.06 14.09 -23.11
CA VAL A 258 3.83 15.17 -22.48
C VAL A 258 5.33 15.01 -22.77
N LEU A 259 5.83 13.77 -22.84
CA LEU A 259 7.23 13.51 -23.16
C LEU A 259 7.70 14.16 -24.46
N ASP A 260 6.85 14.24 -25.48
CA ASP A 260 7.23 14.81 -26.78
C ASP A 260 7.35 16.33 -26.70
N GLU A 261 6.51 16.97 -25.89
CA GLU A 261 6.46 18.42 -25.69
C GLU A 261 7.50 18.95 -24.70
N LEU A 262 8.05 18.08 -23.84
CA LEU A 262 9.08 18.48 -22.86
C LEU A 262 10.34 19.03 -23.55
N ARG A 263 10.88 20.10 -22.98
CA ARG A 263 12.20 20.62 -23.32
C ARG A 263 13.26 19.98 -22.41
N ASP A 264 14.00 20.81 -21.68
CA ASP A 264 15.04 20.43 -20.73
C ASP A 264 14.59 20.54 -19.26
N GLN A 265 13.36 20.99 -19.02
CA GLN A 265 12.79 21.14 -17.67
C GLN A 265 11.49 20.34 -17.53
N LEU A 266 11.31 19.73 -16.35
CA LEU A 266 10.10 19.02 -15.95
C LEU A 266 9.67 19.48 -14.55
N ASN A 267 8.48 20.06 -14.46
CA ASN A 267 7.81 20.45 -13.22
C ASN A 267 6.66 19.48 -12.94
N VAL A 268 6.71 18.79 -11.81
CA VAL A 268 5.66 17.85 -11.38
C VAL A 268 5.11 18.30 -10.04
N TYR A 269 3.79 18.46 -9.95
CA TYR A 269 3.12 18.66 -8.66
C TYR A 269 2.78 17.31 -8.05
N LEU A 270 3.30 17.04 -6.85
CA LEU A 270 3.01 15.86 -6.05
C LEU A 270 2.10 16.29 -4.90
N VAL A 271 0.80 16.14 -5.09
CA VAL A 271 -0.23 16.67 -4.17
C VAL A 271 -0.66 15.57 -3.19
N GLY A 272 -0.88 15.95 -1.94
CA GLY A 272 -1.14 15.01 -0.84
C GLY A 272 0.15 14.48 -0.20
N ALA A 273 1.27 15.18 -0.41
CA ALA A 273 2.57 14.76 0.10
C ALA A 273 2.63 14.71 1.64
N SER A 274 3.36 13.73 2.16
CA SER A 274 3.58 13.39 3.56
C SER A 274 5.03 12.94 3.85
N LYS A 275 5.52 11.82 3.28
CA LYS A 275 6.82 11.19 3.61
C LYS A 275 7.60 10.70 2.37
N GLU A 276 7.51 11.41 1.26
CA GLU A 276 7.92 10.93 -0.07
C GLU A 276 9.43 10.93 -0.30
N THR A 277 10.21 11.54 0.58
CA THR A 277 11.67 11.62 0.44
C THR A 277 12.35 10.25 0.44
N SER A 278 11.72 9.20 0.97
CA SER A 278 12.23 7.83 0.88
C SER A 278 12.14 7.27 -0.55
N PHE A 279 11.06 7.59 -1.28
CA PHE A 279 10.79 7.09 -2.63
C PHE A 279 11.36 7.99 -3.74
N LEU A 280 11.65 9.25 -3.42
CA LEU A 280 12.25 10.23 -4.32
C LEU A 280 13.64 10.63 -3.80
N ASN A 281 14.61 9.74 -4.01
CA ASN A 281 16.00 9.94 -3.63
C ASN A 281 16.91 10.03 -4.87
N MET A 282 18.20 10.27 -4.64
CA MET A 282 19.19 10.43 -5.73
C MET A 282 19.21 9.26 -6.71
N ALA A 283 18.99 8.03 -6.23
CA ALA A 283 19.07 6.85 -7.08
C ALA A 283 17.78 6.59 -7.87
N THR A 284 16.61 6.78 -7.26
CA THR A 284 15.33 6.64 -7.97
C THR A 284 15.14 7.75 -8.99
N CYS A 285 15.52 8.99 -8.66
CA CYS A 285 15.41 10.14 -9.55
C CYS A 285 16.37 10.06 -10.74
N ALA A 286 17.50 9.38 -10.61
CA ALA A 286 18.40 9.08 -11.73
C ALA A 286 17.69 8.33 -12.88
N ALA A 287 16.70 7.49 -12.56
CA ALA A 287 15.94 6.75 -13.55
C ALA A 287 15.16 7.67 -14.52
N LEU A 288 14.74 8.86 -14.07
CA LEU A 288 14.09 9.86 -14.91
C LEU A 288 15.04 10.36 -16.02
N PHE A 289 16.30 10.63 -15.68
CA PHE A 289 17.30 11.07 -16.64
C PHE A 289 17.75 9.97 -17.59
N SER A 290 17.77 8.71 -17.13
CA SER A 290 18.00 7.55 -18.00
C SER A 290 16.91 7.44 -19.07
N CYS A 291 15.64 7.58 -18.66
CA CYS A 291 14.50 7.44 -19.55
C CYS A 291 14.24 8.69 -20.41
N ILE A 292 14.64 9.88 -19.95
CA ILE A 292 14.38 11.16 -20.61
C ILE A 292 15.69 11.99 -20.67
N PRO A 293 16.64 11.63 -21.55
CA PRO A 293 17.99 12.19 -21.53
C PRO A 293 18.07 13.69 -21.89
N LYS A 294 17.01 14.26 -22.48
CA LYS A 294 16.93 15.70 -22.79
C LYS A 294 16.74 16.57 -21.54
N LEU A 295 16.28 16.01 -20.43
CA LEU A 295 16.06 16.76 -19.20
C LEU A 295 17.39 17.16 -18.55
N ARG A 296 17.44 18.41 -18.10
CA ARG A 296 18.52 19.01 -17.30
C ARG A 296 18.05 19.33 -15.88
N THR A 297 16.81 19.80 -15.72
CA THR A 297 16.26 20.13 -14.40
C THR A 297 14.91 19.44 -14.21
N ILE A 298 14.73 18.78 -13.06
CA ILE A 298 13.46 18.21 -12.64
C ILE A 298 13.06 18.86 -11.31
N ARG A 299 11.91 19.51 -11.26
CA ARG A 299 11.34 20.07 -10.03
C ARG A 299 10.14 19.24 -9.62
N LEU A 300 10.25 18.61 -8.46
CA LEU A 300 9.16 17.89 -7.83
C LEU A 300 8.63 18.77 -6.69
N PHE A 301 7.42 19.29 -6.86
CA PHE A 301 6.75 20.13 -5.88
C PHE A 301 5.90 19.24 -4.95
N LEU A 302 6.42 18.93 -3.77
CA LEU A 302 5.76 18.10 -2.76
C LEU A 302 4.83 18.98 -1.93
N ILE A 303 3.52 18.89 -2.17
CA ILE A 303 2.52 19.77 -1.57
C ILE A 303 1.59 18.94 -0.69
N GLY A 304 1.62 19.16 0.62
CA GLY A 304 0.70 18.53 1.55
C GLY A 304 0.88 18.94 3.00
N PRO A 305 -0.16 18.84 3.85
CA PRO A 305 -0.11 19.30 5.24
C PRO A 305 0.85 18.48 6.12
N ASN A 306 1.19 17.27 5.66
CA ASN A 306 2.01 16.30 6.37
C ASN A 306 3.48 16.30 5.92
N THR A 307 3.87 17.13 4.95
CA THR A 307 5.27 17.21 4.53
C THR A 307 6.15 17.79 5.64
N CYS A 308 7.47 17.64 5.50
CA CYS A 308 8.43 18.42 6.26
C CYS A 308 8.16 19.94 6.10
N THR A 309 8.67 20.74 7.03
CA THR A 309 8.66 22.21 6.93
C THR A 309 9.13 22.68 5.55
N ASN A 310 8.61 23.81 5.06
CA ASN A 310 8.94 24.36 3.75
C ASN A 310 10.45 24.36 3.50
N ARG A 311 10.92 23.52 2.56
CA ARG A 311 12.34 23.29 2.29
C ARG A 311 12.57 22.79 0.88
N THR A 312 13.74 23.08 0.33
CA THR A 312 14.21 22.53 -0.94
C THR A 312 15.37 21.58 -0.69
N ILE A 313 15.32 20.40 -1.31
CA ILE A 313 16.42 19.43 -1.33
C ILE A 313 16.87 19.28 -2.78
N SER A 314 18.17 19.44 -3.05
CA SER A 314 18.71 19.35 -4.41
C SER A 314 19.64 18.14 -4.54
N PHE A 315 19.48 17.40 -5.64
CA PHE A 315 20.38 16.33 -6.06
C PHE A 315 21.08 16.77 -7.34
N ALA A 316 22.41 16.82 -7.33
CA ALA A 316 23.21 17.12 -8.52
C ALA A 316 23.79 15.81 -9.09
N TYR A 317 23.89 15.76 -10.42
CA TYR A 317 24.41 14.60 -11.17
C TYR A 317 25.55 15.04 -12.11
N ASN A 318 26.41 14.10 -12.51
CA ASN A 318 27.69 14.36 -13.18
C ASN A 318 27.61 15.17 -14.49
N ASN A 319 26.45 15.23 -15.16
CA ASN A 319 26.26 15.90 -16.45
C ASN A 319 25.59 17.29 -16.34
N GLY A 320 25.66 17.92 -15.16
CA GLY A 320 24.94 19.18 -14.88
C GLY A 320 23.43 19.00 -14.77
N GLN A 321 22.97 17.76 -14.69
CA GLN A 321 21.57 17.43 -14.41
C GLN A 321 21.29 17.65 -12.91
N GLN A 322 20.08 18.09 -12.58
CA GLN A 322 19.67 18.34 -11.21
C GLN A 322 18.20 17.99 -10.96
N VAL A 323 17.92 17.49 -9.76
CA VAL A 323 16.55 17.35 -9.24
C VAL A 323 16.38 18.23 -8.01
N GLU A 324 15.29 18.98 -7.96
CA GLU A 324 14.88 19.79 -6.81
C GLU A 324 13.58 19.21 -6.22
N LEU A 325 13.61 18.83 -4.95
CA LEU A 325 12.43 18.45 -4.17
C LEU A 325 11.99 19.66 -3.34
N ILE A 326 10.94 20.33 -3.77
CA ILE A 326 10.46 21.58 -3.20
C ILE A 326 9.23 21.26 -2.34
N HIS A 327 9.35 21.40 -1.03
CA HIS A 327 8.29 21.04 -0.08
C HIS A 327 7.46 22.25 0.31
N TYR A 328 6.14 22.10 0.23
CA TYR A 328 5.16 23.04 0.76
C TYR A 328 4.22 22.34 1.73
N ARG A 329 4.34 22.71 3.01
CA ARG A 329 3.52 22.16 4.10
C ARG A 329 2.16 22.85 4.18
N HIS A 330 1.37 22.69 3.12
CA HIS A 330 0.05 23.30 2.96
C HIS A 330 -0.88 22.34 2.22
N LEU A 331 -2.19 22.53 2.40
CA LEU A 331 -3.16 22.06 1.40
C LEU A 331 -2.97 22.89 0.13
N TYR A 332 -3.10 22.27 -1.05
CA TYR A 332 -2.84 22.96 -2.33
C TYR A 332 -3.66 24.25 -2.48
N HIS A 333 -4.97 24.17 -2.20
CA HIS A 333 -5.89 25.31 -2.27
C HIS A 333 -5.68 26.37 -1.17
N GLN A 334 -4.73 26.17 -0.25
CA GLN A 334 -4.38 27.08 0.84
C GLN A 334 -2.93 27.57 0.73
N LEU A 335 -2.27 27.35 -0.41
CA LEU A 335 -0.92 27.84 -0.62
C LEU A 335 -0.91 29.38 -0.56
N PRO A 336 -0.01 29.98 0.24
CA PRO A 336 0.16 31.43 0.26
C PRO A 336 0.54 32.00 -1.10
N ASN A 337 0.12 33.23 -1.39
CA ASN A 337 0.52 33.96 -2.60
C ASN A 337 2.04 34.16 -2.74
N SER A 338 2.80 34.00 -1.65
CA SER A 338 4.27 34.06 -1.65
C SER A 338 4.93 32.77 -2.14
N CYS A 339 4.18 31.67 -2.32
CA CYS A 339 4.69 30.44 -2.89
C CYS A 339 4.82 30.59 -4.42
N THR A 340 6.05 30.55 -4.92
CA THR A 340 6.31 30.51 -6.36
C THR A 340 6.21 29.08 -6.86
N LEU A 341 5.18 28.78 -7.65
CA LEU A 341 5.02 27.51 -8.33
C LEU A 341 5.11 27.72 -9.84
N ASP A 342 6.14 27.17 -10.47
CA ASP A 342 6.23 27.12 -11.93
C ASP A 342 5.08 26.26 -12.48
N HIS A 343 4.60 26.58 -13.68
CA HIS A 343 3.52 25.81 -14.32
C HIS A 343 3.91 24.32 -14.43
N PRO A 344 3.05 23.38 -14.00
CA PRO A 344 3.34 21.95 -14.03
C PRO A 344 3.20 21.40 -15.45
N GLN A 345 3.96 20.37 -15.78
CA GLN A 345 3.67 19.52 -16.94
C GLN A 345 2.90 18.26 -16.53
N LEU A 346 2.87 17.96 -15.24
CA LEU A 346 2.16 16.81 -14.68
C LEU A 346 1.74 17.11 -13.24
N ILE A 347 0.53 16.68 -12.87
CA ILE A 347 0.04 16.66 -11.50
C ILE A 347 -0.19 15.20 -11.10
N VAL A 348 0.32 14.78 -9.94
CA VAL A 348 0.15 13.42 -9.41
C VAL A 348 -0.31 13.46 -7.96
N ALA A 349 -1.34 12.69 -7.63
CA ALA A 349 -1.73 12.39 -6.25
C ALA A 349 -1.59 10.88 -5.99
N PHE A 350 -0.56 10.49 -5.26
CA PHE A 350 -0.28 9.07 -4.98
C PHE A 350 -1.14 8.56 -3.82
N ASN A 351 -1.74 7.38 -3.98
CA ASN A 351 -2.60 6.70 -2.99
C ASN A 351 -3.55 7.70 -2.31
N CYS A 352 -4.33 8.38 -3.14
CA CYS A 352 -4.83 9.71 -2.82
C CYS A 352 -5.94 9.73 -1.77
N GLY A 353 -6.73 8.66 -1.67
CA GLY A 353 -7.78 8.53 -0.67
C GLY A 353 -8.80 9.68 -0.71
N PHE A 354 -9.21 10.13 -1.90
CA PHE A 354 -10.14 11.27 -2.05
C PHE A 354 -11.46 11.05 -1.31
N THR A 355 -11.81 9.78 -1.12
CA THR A 355 -13.06 9.31 -0.51
C THR A 355 -12.93 8.79 0.92
N GLU A 356 -11.72 8.80 1.51
CA GLU A 356 -11.50 8.29 2.89
C GLU A 356 -12.31 9.09 3.93
N ILE A 357 -12.43 10.40 3.73
CA ILE A 357 -13.22 11.28 4.60
C ILE A 357 -14.60 11.47 3.99
N ARG A 358 -15.55 10.63 4.41
CA ARG A 358 -16.96 10.68 3.99
C ARG A 358 -17.75 11.84 4.59
N VAL A 359 -17.20 12.55 5.57
CA VAL A 359 -17.81 13.75 6.16
C VAL A 359 -17.40 14.97 5.32
N PRO A 360 -18.31 15.59 4.53
CA PRO A 360 -17.93 16.62 3.57
C PRO A 360 -17.25 17.83 4.20
N THR A 361 -17.68 18.24 5.40
CA THR A 361 -17.11 19.39 6.14
C THR A 361 -15.66 19.18 6.60
N LYS A 362 -15.19 17.94 6.58
CA LYS A 362 -13.81 17.57 6.92
C LYS A 362 -13.01 17.14 5.69
N ASN A 363 -13.65 17.06 4.52
CA ASN A 363 -12.99 16.63 3.29
C ASN A 363 -12.22 17.81 2.67
N THR A 364 -10.90 17.81 2.86
CA THR A 364 -9.99 18.82 2.32
C THR A 364 -9.58 18.57 0.88
N TRP A 365 -9.97 17.42 0.30
CA TRP A 365 -9.66 17.07 -1.07
C TRP A 365 -10.54 17.79 -2.08
N LEU A 366 -11.83 17.98 -1.82
CA LEU A 366 -12.74 18.59 -2.83
C LEU A 366 -12.25 19.98 -3.30
N PRO A 367 -11.90 20.93 -2.40
CA PRO A 367 -11.35 22.21 -2.84
C PRO A 367 -10.01 22.07 -3.58
N THR A 368 -9.17 21.11 -3.17
CA THR A 368 -7.91 20.80 -3.86
C THR A 368 -8.17 20.30 -5.28
N ILE A 369 -9.04 19.30 -5.45
CA ILE A 369 -9.39 18.72 -6.75
C ILE A 369 -9.92 19.82 -7.67
N ARG A 370 -10.84 20.68 -7.21
CA ARG A 370 -11.34 21.82 -7.99
C ARG A 370 -10.22 22.74 -8.46
N SER A 371 -9.25 23.07 -7.59
CA SER A 371 -8.10 23.90 -7.99
C SER A 371 -7.19 23.19 -9.00
N LEU A 372 -7.00 21.87 -8.90
CA LEU A 372 -6.18 21.11 -9.84
C LEU A 372 -6.87 20.95 -11.21
N LEU A 373 -8.20 20.82 -11.22
CA LEU A 373 -8.99 20.71 -12.45
C LEU A 373 -9.01 22.00 -13.30
N GLN A 374 -8.58 23.13 -12.75
CA GLN A 374 -8.39 24.39 -13.49
C GLN A 374 -7.18 24.35 -14.43
N PHE A 375 -6.26 23.40 -14.28
CA PHE A 375 -5.15 23.22 -15.20
C PHE A 375 -5.60 22.45 -16.45
N HIS A 376 -6.15 23.17 -17.44
CA HIS A 376 -6.49 22.58 -18.73
C HIS A 376 -5.24 22.11 -19.46
N SER A 377 -5.37 21.01 -20.20
CA SER A 377 -4.29 20.37 -20.97
C SER A 377 -3.11 19.85 -20.15
N VAL A 378 -3.17 19.91 -18.81
CA VAL A 378 -2.20 19.26 -17.92
C VAL A 378 -2.79 17.92 -17.46
N PRO A 379 -2.06 16.80 -17.62
CA PRO A 379 -2.49 15.54 -17.04
C PRO A 379 -2.52 15.60 -15.52
N PHE A 380 -3.64 15.15 -14.98
CA PHE A 380 -3.82 14.88 -13.56
C PHE A 380 -3.92 13.37 -13.37
N ALA A 381 -2.86 12.78 -12.82
CA ALA A 381 -2.81 11.38 -12.44
C ALA A 381 -3.08 11.19 -10.96
N PHE A 382 -3.73 10.10 -10.60
CA PHE A 382 -3.90 9.71 -9.22
C PHE A 382 -3.95 8.19 -9.09
N THR A 383 -3.43 7.68 -7.97
CA THR A 383 -3.37 6.25 -7.68
C THR A 383 -4.16 5.88 -6.43
N SER A 384 -4.58 4.61 -6.37
CA SER A 384 -5.33 4.04 -5.23
C SER A 384 -4.83 2.62 -4.94
N TYR A 385 -5.06 2.11 -3.72
CA TYR A 385 -4.57 0.78 -3.32
C TYR A 385 -5.40 -0.34 -3.94
N THR A 386 -6.74 -0.17 -3.94
CA THR A 386 -7.72 -1.15 -4.43
C THR A 386 -8.48 -0.62 -5.64
N HIS A 387 -9.10 -1.52 -6.40
CA HIS A 387 -9.96 -1.14 -7.52
C HIS A 387 -11.20 -0.41 -7.04
N LYS A 388 -11.75 -0.82 -5.90
CA LYS A 388 -12.91 -0.17 -5.29
C LYS A 388 -12.61 1.31 -5.01
N GLU A 389 -11.50 1.59 -4.33
CA GLU A 389 -11.03 2.95 -4.09
C GLU A 389 -10.79 3.71 -5.40
N ALA A 390 -10.15 3.07 -6.39
CA ALA A 390 -9.88 3.72 -7.67
C ALA A 390 -11.17 4.16 -8.41
N ILE A 391 -12.25 3.38 -8.31
CA ILE A 391 -13.55 3.74 -8.87
C ILE A 391 -14.19 4.87 -8.07
N ASP A 392 -14.15 4.81 -6.75
CA ASP A 392 -14.69 5.85 -5.86
C ASP A 392 -13.95 7.19 -6.09
N ASP A 393 -12.62 7.18 -6.16
CA ASP A 393 -11.78 8.34 -6.44
C ASP A 393 -12.05 8.93 -7.83
N CYS A 394 -12.21 8.09 -8.88
CA CYS A 394 -12.63 8.56 -10.20
C CYS A 394 -14.00 9.24 -10.16
N THR A 395 -14.92 8.70 -9.37
CA THR A 395 -16.28 9.23 -9.26
C THR A 395 -16.25 10.61 -8.62
N THR A 396 -15.45 10.81 -7.56
CA THR A 396 -15.23 12.12 -6.95
C THR A 396 -14.65 13.11 -7.96
N VAL A 397 -13.56 12.79 -8.65
CA VAL A 397 -12.95 13.71 -9.63
C VAL A 397 -13.90 14.07 -10.76
N LEU A 398 -14.68 13.10 -11.26
CA LEU A 398 -15.68 13.35 -12.29
C LEU A 398 -16.80 14.25 -11.78
N SER A 399 -17.29 14.03 -10.56
CA SER A 399 -18.34 14.86 -9.95
C SER A 399 -17.87 16.32 -9.82
N GLU A 400 -16.66 16.53 -9.31
CA GLU A 400 -16.08 17.87 -9.16
C GLU A 400 -15.90 18.57 -10.51
N ALA A 401 -15.51 17.83 -11.55
CA ALA A 401 -15.40 18.39 -12.91
C ALA A 401 -16.77 18.75 -13.50
N LEU A 402 -17.81 17.94 -13.28
CA LEU A 402 -19.16 18.24 -13.77
C LEU A 402 -19.78 19.47 -13.10
N GLU A 403 -19.42 19.73 -11.83
CA GLU A 403 -19.83 20.95 -11.13
C GLU A 403 -19.03 22.18 -11.58
N LEU A 404 -17.74 22.01 -11.87
CA LEU A 404 -16.82 23.11 -12.17
C LEU A 404 -16.84 23.56 -13.64
N TYR A 405 -16.93 22.61 -14.58
CA TYR A 405 -16.71 22.86 -16.00
C TYR A 405 -17.95 23.45 -16.67
N GLU A 406 -17.71 24.45 -17.51
CA GLU A 406 -18.74 25.04 -18.36
C GLU A 406 -19.05 24.13 -19.57
N SER A 407 -20.09 24.48 -20.34
CA SER A 407 -20.54 23.68 -21.50
C SER A 407 -19.47 23.45 -22.59
N ASN A 408 -18.44 24.31 -22.66
CA ASN A 408 -17.31 24.19 -23.58
C ASN A 408 -16.08 23.49 -22.96
N GLU A 409 -16.20 22.93 -21.75
CA GLU A 409 -15.13 22.24 -21.06
C GLU A 409 -15.51 20.78 -20.81
N LYS A 410 -14.52 19.89 -20.87
CA LYS A 410 -14.74 18.45 -20.68
C LYS A 410 -13.56 17.77 -20.02
N LEU A 411 -13.84 16.96 -19.02
CA LEU A 411 -12.87 16.04 -18.45
C LEU A 411 -12.79 14.76 -19.30
N THR A 412 -11.59 14.40 -19.73
CA THR A 412 -11.33 13.16 -20.49
C THR A 412 -10.46 12.22 -19.68
N TYR A 413 -10.90 10.98 -19.52
CA TYR A 413 -10.08 9.91 -18.96
C TYR A 413 -9.16 9.33 -20.04
N VAL A 414 -7.85 9.40 -19.82
CA VAL A 414 -6.83 8.68 -20.60
C VAL A 414 -6.68 7.25 -20.08
N LYS A 415 -6.70 7.10 -18.75
CA LYS A 415 -6.79 5.82 -18.02
C LYS A 415 -7.79 5.98 -16.89
N ARG A 416 -8.64 4.98 -16.64
CA ARG A 416 -9.66 5.01 -15.59
C ARG A 416 -9.58 3.73 -14.76
N ALA A 417 -9.19 3.86 -13.49
CA ALA A 417 -9.05 2.75 -12.55
C ALA A 417 -8.31 1.53 -13.15
N ALA A 418 -7.27 1.78 -13.95
CA ALA A 418 -6.50 0.73 -14.61
C ALA A 418 -5.44 0.19 -13.65
N VAL A 419 -5.06 -1.07 -13.78
CA VAL A 419 -3.90 -1.59 -13.03
C VAL A 419 -2.66 -0.79 -13.43
N ASN A 420 -1.93 -0.27 -12.45
CA ASN A 420 -0.71 0.46 -12.70
C ASN A 420 0.45 -0.52 -12.98
N PRO A 421 1.08 -0.51 -14.17
CA PRO A 421 2.23 -1.36 -14.46
C PRO A 421 3.47 -1.03 -13.60
N PHE A 422 3.44 0.14 -12.93
CA PHE A 422 4.47 0.59 -12.01
C PHE A 422 4.03 0.58 -10.54
N ARG A 423 2.99 -0.19 -10.19
CA ARG A 423 2.61 -0.38 -8.78
C ARG A 423 3.73 -1.03 -7.98
N ASP A 424 3.74 -0.79 -6.67
CA ASP A 424 4.59 -1.55 -5.76
C ASP A 424 4.22 -3.04 -5.84
N PRO A 425 5.15 -3.93 -6.20
CA PRO A 425 4.83 -5.33 -6.40
C PRO A 425 4.63 -6.09 -5.08
N ARG A 426 4.96 -5.51 -3.92
CA ARG A 426 4.76 -6.13 -2.62
C ARG A 426 3.26 -6.24 -2.32
N PRO A 427 2.72 -7.45 -2.10
CA PRO A 427 1.31 -7.61 -1.76
C PRO A 427 1.06 -7.40 -0.27
N TYR A 428 0.03 -6.62 0.04
CA TYR A 428 -0.49 -6.41 1.38
C TYR A 428 -1.89 -6.97 1.48
N ARG A 429 -2.27 -7.49 2.66
CA ARG A 429 -3.61 -8.04 2.84
C ARG A 429 -4.64 -6.94 2.96
N ASN A 430 -5.72 -7.05 2.19
CA ASN A 430 -6.81 -6.08 2.27
C ASN A 430 -7.57 -6.24 3.60
N PRO A 431 -7.63 -5.22 4.47
CA PRO A 431 -8.43 -5.27 5.69
C PRO A 431 -9.94 -5.21 5.41
N ASP A 432 -10.36 -4.72 4.24
CA ASP A 432 -11.77 -4.77 3.83
C ASP A 432 -12.12 -6.16 3.28
N ILE A 433 -12.60 -7.03 4.16
CA ILE A 433 -13.05 -8.37 3.79
C ILE A 433 -14.29 -8.39 2.88
N LEU A 434 -14.94 -7.24 2.67
CA LEU A 434 -16.08 -7.09 1.76
C LEU A 434 -15.63 -6.75 0.33
N ASP A 435 -14.35 -6.43 0.12
CA ASP A 435 -13.79 -6.29 -1.22
C ASP A 435 -13.65 -7.68 -1.85
N GLU A 436 -14.48 -7.94 -2.86
CA GLU A 436 -14.47 -9.20 -3.60
C GLU A 436 -13.49 -9.18 -4.78
N LYS A 437 -12.99 -7.99 -5.15
CA LYS A 437 -12.11 -7.82 -6.29
C LYS A 437 -10.64 -7.88 -5.89
N ASP A 438 -10.27 -7.30 -4.75
CA ASP A 438 -8.88 -7.26 -4.29
C ASP A 438 -8.74 -7.87 -2.88
N GLU A 439 -8.36 -9.15 -2.79
CA GLU A 439 -8.03 -9.78 -1.50
C GLU A 439 -6.66 -9.32 -0.95
N LEU A 440 -5.81 -8.87 -1.87
CA LEU A 440 -4.53 -8.23 -1.62
C LEU A 440 -4.51 -6.89 -2.35
N TYR A 441 -3.91 -5.88 -1.73
CA TYR A 441 -3.70 -4.57 -2.35
C TYR A 441 -2.21 -4.29 -2.53
N HIS A 442 -1.92 -3.26 -3.32
CA HIS A 442 -0.59 -2.80 -3.65
C HIS A 442 -0.53 -1.29 -3.53
N ASP A 443 0.57 -0.73 -3.01
CA ASP A 443 0.80 0.70 -3.11
C ASP A 443 0.86 1.10 -4.59
N ASN A 444 0.18 2.19 -4.93
CA ASN A 444 -0.01 2.63 -6.32
C ASN A 444 -0.66 1.54 -7.20
N GLY A 445 -1.50 0.67 -6.63
CA GLY A 445 -2.06 -0.52 -7.29
C GLY A 445 -2.84 -0.24 -8.57
N TYR A 446 -3.62 0.83 -8.54
CA TYR A 446 -4.42 1.31 -9.66
C TYR A 446 -4.07 2.76 -10.00
N LEU A 447 -4.16 3.11 -11.28
CA LEU A 447 -3.84 4.41 -11.84
C LEU A 447 -5.01 4.94 -12.69
N SER A 448 -5.34 6.20 -12.45
CA SER A 448 -6.26 6.99 -13.25
C SER A 448 -5.54 8.24 -13.74
N ILE A 449 -5.81 8.63 -14.98
CA ILE A 449 -5.23 9.80 -15.62
C ILE A 449 -6.35 10.55 -16.31
N VAL A 450 -6.55 11.81 -15.92
CA VAL A 450 -7.53 12.71 -16.53
C VAL A 450 -6.87 13.93 -17.14
N ILE A 451 -7.48 14.49 -18.17
CA ILE A 451 -7.08 15.75 -18.79
C ILE A 451 -8.34 16.60 -18.97
N GLY A 452 -8.34 17.79 -18.39
CA GLY A 452 -9.34 18.82 -18.66
C GLY A 452 -9.08 19.47 -20.00
N LYS A 453 -10.09 19.53 -20.88
CA LYS A 453 -9.99 20.20 -22.18
C LYS A 453 -10.99 21.33 -22.26
N LYS A 454 -10.55 22.46 -22.81
CA LYS A 454 -11.40 23.59 -23.16
C LYS A 454 -11.50 23.68 -24.68
N TYR A 455 -12.71 23.61 -25.19
CA TYR A 455 -12.99 23.76 -26.62
C TYR A 455 -13.18 25.24 -26.94
N SER A 456 -12.71 25.64 -28.12
CA SER A 456 -12.84 27.01 -28.62
C SER A 456 -14.23 27.26 -29.18
#